data_AF-A0A7Y4DDB0-F1
#
_entry.id   AF-A0A7Y4DDB0-F1
#
_cell.length_a   1.000
_cell.length_b   1.000
_cell.length_c   1.000
_cell.angle_alpha   90.00
_cell.angle_beta   90.00
_cell.angle_gamma   90.00
#
_symmetry.space_group_name_H-M   'P 1'
#
loop_
_entity.id
_entity.type
_entity.pdbx_description
1 polymer ?
#
loop_
_entity_poly.entity_id
_entity_poly.type
_entity_poly.pdbx_seq_one_letter_code
_entity_poly.pdbx_strand_id
1 'polypeptide(L)'
;MSHWQNFDFENRIRKILSEITYTSEPDHHLNRPFMTAYQIAIKFDSLYSNDVKEMGYKVGGAGINQNISLAQYIARELSQRIKSGEIVDIEGAFLSNLYIKELTFNNDNESLKSSLVGTNSDHSIFRLITP
;
A
#
# COMPACT_ATOMS: atom_id res chain seq x y z
N MET A 1 7.34 -10.87 18.33
CA MET A 1 7.73 -9.90 17.27
C MET A 1 6.55 -9.75 16.33
N SER A 2 6.29 -8.54 15.82
CA SER A 2 5.22 -8.32 14.84
C SER A 2 5.61 -8.90 13.48
N HIS A 3 4.64 -9.17 12.61
CA HIS A 3 4.91 -9.56 11.22
C HIS A 3 5.83 -8.56 10.51
N TRP A 4 5.74 -7.27 10.85
CA TRP A 4 6.61 -6.20 10.37
C TRP A 4 8.09 -6.54 10.46
N GLN A 5 8.52 -7.01 11.63
CA GLN A 5 9.91 -7.37 11.92
C GLN A 5 10.25 -8.74 11.34
N ASN A 6 9.37 -9.73 11.52
CA ASN A 6 9.65 -11.12 11.12
C ASN A 6 9.79 -11.28 9.60
N PHE A 7 9.09 -10.47 8.82
CA PHE A 7 9.06 -10.57 7.36
C PHE A 7 9.67 -9.36 6.66
N ASP A 8 10.45 -8.54 7.39
CA ASP A 8 11.21 -7.41 6.84
C ASP A 8 10.34 -6.44 5.99
N PHE A 9 9.13 -6.13 6.50
CA PHE A 9 8.15 -5.35 5.75
C PHE A 9 8.70 -4.00 5.30
N GLU A 10 9.42 -3.33 6.18
CA GLU A 10 9.91 -1.98 5.95
C GLU A 10 10.82 -1.91 4.73
N ASN A 11 11.85 -2.74 4.67
CA ASN A 11 12.80 -2.75 3.56
C ASN A 11 12.15 -3.25 2.27
N ARG A 12 11.23 -4.22 2.36
CA ARG A 12 10.48 -4.71 1.20
C ARG A 12 9.54 -3.65 0.63
N ILE A 13 8.89 -2.87 1.48
CA ILE A 13 8.05 -1.73 1.06
C ILE A 13 8.93 -0.64 0.46
N ARG A 14 10.06 -0.29 1.09
CA ARG A 14 11.02 0.66 0.50
C ARG A 14 11.43 0.23 -0.91
N LYS A 15 11.78 -1.05 -1.09
CA LYS A 15 12.11 -1.61 -2.40
C LYS A 15 10.97 -1.42 -3.39
N ILE A 16 9.74 -1.80 -3.02
CA ILE A 16 8.54 -1.63 -3.86
C ILE A 16 8.35 -0.15 -4.26
N LEU A 17 8.43 0.77 -3.29
CA LEU A 17 8.27 2.20 -3.55
C LEU A 17 9.44 2.77 -4.38
N SER A 18 10.64 2.21 -4.26
CA SER A 18 11.84 2.63 -5.00
C SER A 18 11.81 2.23 -6.48
N GLU A 19 11.07 1.16 -6.83
CA GLU A 19 10.97 0.60 -8.18
C GLU A 19 9.86 1.23 -9.05
N ILE A 20 9.11 2.22 -8.51
CA ILE A 20 8.07 2.91 -9.27
C ILE A 20 8.69 3.62 -10.47
N THR A 21 8.28 3.23 -11.68
CA THR A 21 8.64 3.93 -12.92
C THR A 21 7.89 5.26 -12.99
N TYR A 22 8.63 6.34 -13.23
CA TYR A 22 8.08 7.65 -13.52
C TYR A 22 7.52 7.62 -14.94
N THR A 23 6.22 7.36 -15.07
CA THR A 23 5.52 7.47 -16.37
C THR A 23 5.33 8.92 -16.78
N SER A 24 5.23 9.82 -15.78
CA SER A 24 5.37 11.27 -15.94
C SER A 24 6.84 11.62 -16.13
N GLU A 25 7.16 12.72 -16.83
CA GLU A 25 8.52 13.21 -16.99
C GLU A 25 9.33 13.12 -15.66
N PRO A 26 10.51 12.48 -15.62
CA PRO A 26 11.26 12.26 -14.38
C PRO A 26 11.60 13.55 -13.62
N ASP A 27 11.70 14.68 -14.33
CA ASP A 27 12.01 16.00 -13.78
C ASP A 27 10.77 16.80 -13.36
N HIS A 28 9.58 16.16 -13.31
CA HIS A 28 8.36 16.82 -12.91
C HIS A 28 8.38 17.18 -11.41
N HIS A 29 8.04 18.43 -11.08
CA HIS A 29 8.06 18.98 -9.71
C HIS A 29 7.20 18.23 -8.67
N LEU A 30 6.28 17.36 -9.12
CA LEU A 30 5.47 16.51 -8.24
C LEU A 30 6.23 15.27 -7.74
N ASN A 31 7.46 15.04 -8.20
CA ASN A 31 8.34 13.94 -7.79
C ASN A 31 7.70 12.56 -8.02
N ARG A 32 8.11 11.58 -7.21
CA ARG A 32 7.67 10.19 -7.30
C ARG A 32 6.16 10.07 -7.12
N PRO A 33 5.46 9.26 -7.94
CA PRO A 33 4.05 8.96 -7.74
C PRO A 33 3.80 8.25 -6.40
N PHE A 34 2.62 8.49 -5.83
CA PHE A 34 2.13 7.74 -4.69
C PHE A 34 1.51 6.39 -5.11
N MET A 35 1.63 5.39 -4.24
CA MET A 35 0.91 4.13 -4.32
C MET A 35 -0.10 4.03 -3.18
N THR A 36 -1.33 3.59 -3.49
CA THR A 36 -2.29 3.18 -2.46
C THR A 36 -1.79 1.95 -1.70
N ALA A 37 -2.27 1.76 -0.46
CA ALA A 37 -1.98 0.55 0.31
C ALA A 37 -2.38 -0.75 -0.44
N TYR A 38 -3.41 -0.70 -1.30
CA TYR A 38 -3.80 -1.83 -2.16
C TYR A 38 -2.74 -2.14 -3.22
N GLN A 39 -2.24 -1.12 -3.92
CA GLN A 39 -1.17 -1.33 -4.92
C GLN A 39 0.10 -1.88 -4.27
N ILE A 40 0.45 -1.39 -3.07
CA ILE A 40 1.60 -1.91 -2.32
C ILE A 40 1.34 -3.37 -1.92
N ALA A 41 0.16 -3.70 -1.41
CA ALA A 41 -0.21 -5.06 -1.04
C ALA A 41 -0.18 -6.04 -2.22
N ILE A 42 -0.70 -5.63 -3.40
CA ILE A 42 -0.65 -6.43 -4.63
C ILE A 42 0.80 -6.70 -5.02
N LYS A 43 1.65 -5.66 -5.07
CA LYS A 43 3.05 -5.83 -5.44
C LYS A 43 3.81 -6.65 -4.40
N PHE A 44 3.49 -6.51 -3.12
CA PHE A 44 4.08 -7.27 -2.03
C PHE A 44 3.72 -8.75 -2.14
N ASP A 45 2.45 -9.09 -2.36
CA ASP A 45 2.00 -10.48 -2.55
C ASP A 45 2.61 -11.10 -3.80
N SER A 46 2.69 -10.36 -4.91
CA SER A 46 3.35 -10.80 -6.13
C SER A 46 4.83 -11.18 -5.91
N LEU A 47 5.56 -10.41 -5.11
CA LEU A 47 6.99 -10.64 -4.83
C LEU A 47 7.24 -11.66 -3.70
N TYR A 48 6.33 -11.74 -2.73
CA TYR A 48 6.54 -12.46 -1.46
C TYR A 48 5.34 -13.35 -1.07
N SER A 49 4.68 -13.96 -2.06
CA SER A 49 3.43 -14.71 -1.85
C SER A 49 3.51 -15.84 -0.81
N ASN A 50 4.65 -16.51 -0.70
CA ASN A 50 4.85 -17.56 0.31
C ASN A 50 4.77 -16.99 1.73
N ASP A 51 5.39 -15.84 1.96
CA ASP A 51 5.39 -15.15 3.25
C ASP A 51 4.00 -14.59 3.57
N VAL A 52 3.30 -14.04 2.56
CA VAL A 52 1.91 -13.58 2.73
C VAL A 52 0.98 -14.72 3.13
N LYS A 53 1.15 -15.90 2.52
CA LYS A 53 0.43 -17.12 2.90
C LYS A 53 0.78 -17.58 4.32
N GLU A 54 2.06 -17.55 4.69
CA GLU A 54 2.52 -17.92 6.03
C GLU A 54 1.92 -17.00 7.12
N MET A 55 1.79 -15.71 6.81
CA MET A 55 1.13 -14.74 7.70
C MET A 55 -0.41 -14.90 7.77
N GLY A 56 -1.00 -15.67 6.85
CA GLY A 56 -2.46 -15.86 6.77
C GLY A 56 -3.21 -14.65 6.18
N TYR A 57 -2.50 -13.71 5.54
CA TYR A 57 -3.12 -12.54 4.91
C TYR A 57 -3.64 -12.85 3.51
N LYS A 58 -4.65 -12.08 3.09
CA LYS A 58 -4.99 -11.85 1.68
C LYS A 58 -4.77 -10.39 1.35
N VAL A 59 -4.50 -10.08 0.08
CA VAL A 59 -4.27 -8.70 -0.41
C VAL A 59 -5.32 -7.72 0.13
N GLY A 60 -6.60 -8.06 -0.03
CA GLY A 60 -7.73 -7.31 0.52
C GLY A 60 -8.84 -7.06 -0.50
N GLY A 61 -9.64 -6.03 -0.28
CA GLY A 61 -10.71 -5.59 -1.19
C GLY A 61 -12.12 -5.90 -0.69
N ALA A 62 -13.11 -5.42 -1.44
CA ALA A 62 -14.52 -5.70 -1.17
C ALA A 62 -14.80 -7.20 -1.30
N GLY A 63 -15.58 -7.76 -0.37
CA GLY A 63 -16.00 -9.18 -0.39
C GLY A 63 -15.03 -10.17 0.28
N ILE A 64 -13.95 -9.70 0.91
CA ILE A 64 -13.11 -10.58 1.74
C ILE A 64 -13.76 -10.81 3.11
N ASN A 65 -13.93 -12.07 3.51
CA ASN A 65 -14.34 -12.45 4.88
C ASN A 65 -13.11 -12.59 5.79
N GLN A 66 -12.27 -11.55 5.87
CA GLN A 66 -11.13 -11.51 6.78
C GLN A 66 -11.17 -10.25 7.64
N ASN A 67 -10.84 -10.40 8.92
CA ASN A 67 -10.84 -9.28 9.88
C ASN A 67 -9.79 -8.21 9.53
N ILE A 68 -8.63 -8.61 8.98
CA ILE A 68 -7.54 -7.70 8.58
C ILE A 68 -6.91 -8.23 7.29
N SER A 69 -6.94 -7.42 6.24
CA SER A 69 -6.22 -7.67 4.98
C SER A 69 -4.77 -7.16 5.01
N LEU A 70 -3.94 -7.62 4.07
CA LEU A 70 -2.59 -7.13 3.87
C LEU A 70 -2.56 -5.62 3.59
N ALA A 71 -3.48 -5.10 2.77
CA ALA A 71 -3.59 -3.66 2.51
C ALA A 71 -3.89 -2.86 3.78
N GLN A 72 -4.82 -3.33 4.63
CA GLN A 72 -5.12 -2.68 5.91
C GLN A 72 -3.94 -2.78 6.90
N TYR A 73 -3.25 -3.93 6.92
CA TYR A 73 -2.05 -4.11 7.73
C TYR A 73 -0.96 -3.12 7.33
N ILE A 74 -0.61 -3.07 6.05
CA ILE A 74 0.40 -2.15 5.50
C ILE A 74 0.04 -0.68 5.81
N ALA A 75 -1.20 -0.27 5.54
CA ALA A 75 -1.65 1.10 5.79
C ALA A 75 -1.49 1.49 7.27
N ARG A 76 -1.91 0.61 8.19
CA ARG A 76 -1.84 0.85 9.63
C ARG A 76 -0.39 0.95 10.10
N GLU A 77 0.44 -0.03 9.74
CA GLU A 77 1.81 -0.10 10.23
C GLU A 77 2.69 1.03 9.67
N LEU A 78 2.52 1.39 8.39
CA LEU A 78 3.21 2.56 7.80
C LEU A 78 2.76 3.85 8.49
N SER A 79 1.45 4.07 8.62
CA SER A 79 0.92 5.29 9.25
C SER A 79 1.43 5.47 10.67
N GLN A 80 1.46 4.40 11.47
CA GLN A 80 1.95 4.42 12.85
C GLN A 80 3.44 4.76 12.93
N ARG A 81 4.27 4.19 12.04
CA ARG A 81 5.73 4.37 12.04
C ARG A 81 6.18 5.71 11.47
N ILE A 82 5.46 6.21 10.46
CA ILE A 82 5.66 7.57 9.96
C ILE A 82 5.30 8.57 11.07
N LYS A 83 4.17 8.35 11.77
CA LYS A 83 3.75 9.21 12.88
C LYS A 83 4.73 9.19 14.06
N SER A 84 5.36 8.05 14.36
CA SER A 84 6.34 7.92 15.46
C SER A 84 7.74 8.44 15.09
N GLY A 85 8.02 8.70 13.81
CA GLY A 85 9.35 9.06 13.33
C GLY A 85 10.30 7.86 13.18
N GLU A 86 9.80 6.63 13.27
CA GLU A 86 10.59 5.41 12.97
C GLU A 86 10.91 5.32 11.48
N ILE A 87 9.96 5.74 10.63
CA ILE A 87 10.14 5.87 9.19
C ILE A 87 10.12 7.36 8.84
N VAL A 88 11.23 7.85 8.28
CA VAL A 88 11.42 9.27 7.93
C VAL A 88 11.55 9.51 6.42
N ASP A 89 11.73 8.44 5.65
CA ASP A 89 12.00 8.44 4.21
C ASP A 89 10.78 8.03 3.39
N ILE A 90 9.63 7.78 4.02
CA ILE A 90 8.34 7.52 3.36
C ILE A 90 7.35 8.55 3.87
N GLU A 91 6.69 9.26 2.96
CA GLU A 91 5.55 10.11 3.32
C GLU A 91 4.22 9.41 3.03
N GLY A 92 3.22 9.73 3.84
CA GLY A 92 1.85 9.27 3.70
C GLY A 92 0.90 10.44 3.45
N ALA A 93 -0.07 10.25 2.58
CA ALA A 93 -1.16 11.17 2.33
C ALA A 93 -2.49 10.40 2.18
N PHE A 94 -3.58 11.13 1.92
CA PHE A 94 -4.88 10.55 1.62
C PHE A 94 -5.29 10.89 0.18
N LEU A 95 -5.80 9.89 -0.54
CA LEU A 95 -6.63 10.10 -1.71
C LEU A 95 -8.07 10.31 -1.24
N SER A 96 -8.63 11.49 -1.52
CA SER A 96 -10.00 11.83 -1.13
C SER A 96 -11.00 10.94 -1.87
N ASN A 97 -11.98 10.40 -1.14
CA ASN A 97 -13.12 9.72 -1.76
C ASN A 97 -14.10 10.66 -2.47
N LEU A 98 -13.94 11.98 -2.35
CA LEU A 98 -14.87 12.93 -2.96
C LEU A 98 -14.87 12.74 -4.49
N TYR A 99 -16.04 12.43 -5.05
CA TYR A 99 -16.25 12.12 -6.47
C TYR A 99 -15.60 10.83 -6.99
N ILE A 100 -15.14 9.92 -6.11
CA ILE A 100 -14.71 8.57 -6.52
C ILE A 100 -15.93 7.65 -6.54
N LYS A 101 -16.30 7.16 -7.73
CA LYS A 101 -17.36 6.13 -7.89
C LYS A 101 -16.86 4.72 -7.56
N GLU A 102 -15.65 4.42 -8.00
CA GLU A 102 -15.02 3.11 -7.84
C GLU A 102 -13.50 3.25 -7.94
N LEU A 103 -12.79 2.41 -7.21
CA LEU A 103 -11.35 2.21 -7.35
C LEU A 103 -11.08 0.70 -7.44
N THR A 104 -10.62 0.26 -8.60
CA THR A 104 -10.38 -1.15 -8.92
C THR A 104 -8.97 -1.31 -9.44
N PHE A 105 -8.27 -2.33 -8.94
CA PHE A 105 -6.88 -2.62 -9.25
C PHE A 105 -6.77 -3.94 -10.00
N ASN A 106 -5.79 -4.03 -10.90
CA ASN A 106 -5.40 -5.30 -11.51
C ASN A 106 -4.54 -6.09 -10.53
N ASN A 107 -4.98 -7.31 -10.21
CA ASN A 107 -4.28 -8.27 -9.36
C ASN A 107 -4.15 -9.59 -10.13
N ASP A 108 -3.08 -9.75 -10.91
CA ASP A 108 -2.84 -10.94 -11.75
C ASP A 108 -4.02 -11.36 -12.65
N ASN A 109 -4.60 -10.37 -13.36
CA ASN A 109 -5.81 -10.48 -14.21
C ASN A 109 -7.14 -10.59 -13.47
N GLU A 110 -7.12 -10.61 -12.14
CA GLU A 110 -8.32 -10.44 -11.33
C GLU A 110 -8.55 -8.95 -11.00
N SER A 111 -9.81 -8.54 -10.95
CA SER A 111 -10.18 -7.20 -10.52
C SER A 111 -10.33 -7.16 -9.01
N LEU A 112 -9.45 -6.43 -8.32
CA LEU A 112 -9.56 -6.17 -6.90
C LEU A 112 -10.22 -4.81 -6.68
N LYS A 113 -11.48 -4.82 -6.25
CA LYS A 113 -12.22 -3.60 -5.91
C LYS A 113 -11.90 -3.16 -4.49
N SER A 114 -11.58 -1.88 -4.30
CA SER A 114 -11.42 -1.29 -2.98
C SER A 114 -12.71 -1.37 -2.16
N SER A 115 -12.59 -1.67 -0.86
CA SER A 115 -13.70 -1.64 0.09
C SER A 115 -13.93 -0.26 0.75
N LEU A 116 -13.06 0.72 0.51
CA LEU A 116 -13.12 2.04 1.16
C LEU A 116 -13.97 3.08 0.39
N VAL A 117 -14.21 2.87 -0.90
CA VAL A 117 -15.00 3.82 -1.71
C VAL A 117 -16.44 3.82 -1.21
N GLY A 118 -16.96 5.01 -0.90
CA GLY A 118 -18.31 5.19 -0.34
C GLY A 118 -18.38 4.98 1.18
N THR A 119 -17.25 4.79 1.85
CA THR A 119 -17.15 4.75 3.32
C THR A 119 -16.65 6.10 3.86
N ASN A 120 -16.59 6.24 5.19
CA ASN A 120 -16.01 7.41 5.86
C ASN A 120 -14.48 7.32 6.00
N SER A 121 -13.81 6.49 5.21
CA SER A 121 -12.36 6.26 5.29
C SER A 121 -11.70 6.48 3.93
N ASP A 122 -10.76 7.42 3.88
CA ASP A 122 -9.95 7.71 2.69
C ASP A 122 -8.83 6.68 2.49
N HIS A 123 -8.37 6.54 1.25
CA HIS A 123 -7.26 5.63 0.94
C HIS A 123 -5.94 6.27 1.36
N SER A 124 -5.23 5.61 2.27
CA SER A 124 -3.83 5.95 2.52
C SER A 124 -2.99 5.65 1.28
N ILE A 125 -2.21 6.66 0.90
CA ILE A 125 -1.27 6.60 -0.22
C ILE A 125 0.14 6.92 0.31
N PHE A 126 1.15 6.25 -0.23
CA PHE A 126 2.53 6.35 0.25
C PHE A 126 3.50 6.49 -0.90
N ARG A 127 4.61 7.20 -0.68
CA ARG A 127 5.75 7.22 -1.60
C ARG A 127 7.06 7.36 -0.83
N LEU A 128 8.13 6.90 -1.46
CA LEU A 128 9.48 7.17 -0.98
C LEU A 128 9.84 8.64 -1.26
N ILE A 129 10.33 9.33 -0.24
CA ILE A 129 10.89 10.67 -0.35
C ILE A 129 12.31 10.48 -0.87
N THR A 130 12.64 11.16 -1.97
CA THR A 130 14.05 11.22 -2.41
C THR A 130 14.69 12.41 -1.69
N PRO A 131 15.89 12.27 -1.10
CA PRO A 131 16.66 13.42 -0.63
C PRO A 131 16.89 14.45 -1.73
#